data_AF-A0A089K528-F1
#
_entry.id   AF-A0A089K528-F1
#
_cell.length_a   1.000
_cell.length_b   1.000
_cell.length_c   1.000
_cell.angle_alpha   90.00
_cell.angle_beta   90.00
_cell.angle_gamma   90.00
#
_symmetry.space_group_name_H-M   'P 1'
#
loop_
_entity.id
_entity.type
_entity.pdbx_description
1 polymer ?
#
loop_
_entity_poly.entity_id
_entity_poly.type
_entity_poly.pdbx_seq_one_letter_code
_entity_poly.pdbx_strand_id
1 'polypeptide(L)'
;MRTLGQQVRNMRLQRNIGLSDYAQELGVSTGYLSNFETGKTETIQLTILEKILNDLGLGSSDVEVDSATEQQLNRINSLLIKLYNESPEAFQYFTNNLEQGIELFNKPSNK
;
A
#
# COMPACT_ATOMS: atom_id res chain seq x y z
N MET A 1 2.94 10.03 -16.17
CA MET A 1 2.40 8.94 -15.32
C MET A 1 3.52 8.41 -14.46
N ARG A 2 3.27 8.06 -13.19
CA ARG A 2 4.26 7.35 -12.36
C ARG A 2 4.28 5.87 -12.75
N THR A 3 5.46 5.28 -12.93
CA THR A 3 5.58 3.84 -13.20
C THR A 3 5.25 3.03 -11.95
N LEU A 4 4.91 1.75 -12.10
CA LEU A 4 4.70 0.85 -10.97
C LEU A 4 5.94 0.82 -10.06
N GLY A 5 7.14 0.70 -10.63
CA GLY A 5 8.39 0.72 -9.86
C GLY A 5 8.58 1.98 -9.01
N GLN A 6 8.17 3.16 -9.51
CA GLN A 6 8.21 4.39 -8.71
C GLN A 6 7.23 4.36 -7.54
N GLN A 7 6.06 3.73 -7.70
CA GLN A 7 5.10 3.57 -6.61
C GLN A 7 5.64 2.62 -5.54
N VAL A 8 6.27 1.52 -5.95
CA VAL A 8 6.93 0.56 -5.06
C VAL A 8 8.04 1.22 -4.24
N ARG A 9 8.86 2.05 -4.88
CA ARG A 9 9.88 2.84 -4.18
C ARG A 9 9.28 3.74 -3.10
N ASN A 10 8.20 4.45 -3.42
CA ASN A 10 7.57 5.37 -2.48
C ASN A 10 6.99 4.62 -1.28
N MET A 11 6.28 3.52 -1.50
CA MET A 11 5.74 2.67 -0.44
C MET A 11 6.86 2.12 0.45
N ARG A 12 7.95 1.62 -0.14
CA ARG A 12 9.12 1.14 0.61
C ARG A 12 9.70 2.23 1.53
N LEU A 13 9.83 3.46 1.02
CA LEU A 13 10.32 4.60 1.79
C LEU A 13 9.33 5.05 2.88
N GLN A 14 8.03 5.01 2.61
CA GLN A 14 6.98 5.30 3.60
C GLN A 14 6.99 4.30 4.76
N ARG A 15 7.29 3.02 4.47
CA ARG A 15 7.49 1.97 5.49
C ARG A 15 8.86 2.03 6.19
N ASN A 16 9.74 2.98 5.85
CA ASN A 16 11.13 3.06 6.32
C ASN A 16 11.97 1.80 6.07
N ILE A 17 11.74 1.09 4.96
CA ILE A 17 12.45 -0.15 4.62
C ILE A 17 13.61 0.13 3.64
N GLY A 18 14.78 -0.48 3.90
CA GLY A 18 15.94 -0.42 3.02
C GLY A 18 15.72 -1.15 1.68
N LEU A 19 16.45 -0.76 0.64
CA LEU A 19 16.37 -1.43 -0.67
C LEU A 19 16.79 -2.90 -0.58
N SER A 20 17.83 -3.20 0.19
CA SER A 20 18.31 -4.57 0.44
C SER A 20 17.26 -5.43 1.12
N ASP A 21 16.65 -4.88 2.17
CA ASP A 21 15.75 -5.60 3.06
C ASP A 21 14.45 -5.94 2.32
N TYR A 22 13.94 -4.97 1.56
CA TYR A 22 12.76 -5.19 0.74
C TYR A 22 13.03 -6.14 -0.43
N ALA A 23 14.23 -6.09 -1.04
CA ALA A 23 14.61 -7.08 -2.06
C ALA A 23 14.62 -8.50 -1.48
N GLN A 24 15.12 -8.66 -0.25
CA GLN A 24 15.11 -9.93 0.46
C GLN A 24 13.67 -10.40 0.78
N GLU A 25 12.79 -9.52 1.24
CA GLU A 25 11.36 -9.80 1.49
C GLU A 25 10.63 -10.28 0.22
N LEU A 26 10.91 -9.62 -0.90
CA LEU A 26 10.36 -9.99 -2.20
C LEU A 26 10.99 -11.27 -2.80
N GLY A 27 12.16 -11.69 -2.31
CA GLY A 27 12.91 -12.82 -2.86
C GLY A 27 13.62 -12.49 -4.19
N VAL A 28 14.03 -11.24 -4.37
CA VAL A 28 14.70 -10.75 -5.59
C VAL A 28 16.10 -10.19 -5.28
N SER A 29 16.91 -9.99 -6.31
CA SER A 29 18.19 -9.30 -6.12
C SER A 29 18.00 -7.79 -5.92
N THR A 30 18.84 -7.18 -5.08
CA THR A 30 18.85 -5.72 -4.86
C THR A 30 19.02 -4.94 -6.17
N GLY A 31 19.85 -5.46 -7.09
CA GLY A 31 20.04 -4.86 -8.42
C GLY A 31 18.78 -4.92 -9.29
N TYR A 32 18.04 -6.02 -9.25
CA TYR A 32 16.76 -6.16 -9.95
C TYR A 32 15.73 -5.16 -9.41
N LEU A 33 15.55 -5.10 -8.09
CA LEU A 33 14.62 -4.15 -7.47
C LEU A 33 15.00 -2.69 -7.77
N SER A 34 16.29 -2.35 -7.75
CA SER A 34 16.77 -1.02 -8.13
C SER A 34 16.42 -0.66 -9.58
N ASN A 35 16.64 -1.58 -10.51
CA ASN A 35 16.30 -1.37 -11.91
C ASN A 35 14.79 -1.23 -12.11
N PHE A 36 14.00 -1.99 -11.36
CA PHE A 36 12.54 -1.88 -11.37
C PHE A 36 12.07 -0.53 -10.83
N GLU A 37 12.54 -0.11 -9.64
CA GLU A 37 12.18 1.18 -9.03
C GLU A 37 12.57 2.40 -9.88
N THR A 38 13.65 2.27 -10.67
CA THR A 38 14.17 3.32 -11.54
C THR A 38 13.61 3.28 -12.97
N GLY A 39 12.77 2.29 -13.29
CA GLY A 39 12.20 2.12 -14.62
C GLY A 39 13.17 1.57 -15.68
N LYS A 40 14.35 1.08 -15.26
CA LYS A 40 15.30 0.38 -16.14
C LYS A 40 14.83 -1.04 -16.48
N THR A 41 13.90 -1.59 -15.70
CA THR A 41 13.27 -2.88 -15.95
C THR A 41 11.79 -2.76 -15.65
N GLU A 42 10.94 -3.11 -16.60
CA GLU A 42 9.48 -3.11 -16.42
C GLU A 42 8.91 -4.53 -16.31
N THR A 43 9.74 -5.54 -16.59
CA THR A 43 9.35 -6.95 -16.47
C THR A 43 9.38 -7.39 -15.02
N ILE A 44 8.25 -7.97 -14.58
CA ILE A 44 8.08 -8.50 -13.23
C ILE A 44 7.37 -9.84 -13.26
N GLN A 45 7.82 -10.76 -12.41
CA GLN A 45 7.15 -12.04 -12.26
C GLN A 45 5.81 -11.83 -11.56
N LEU A 46 4.77 -12.52 -12.00
CA LEU A 46 3.42 -12.37 -11.46
C LEU A 46 3.39 -12.55 -9.93
N THR A 47 4.13 -13.52 -9.39
CA THR A 47 4.23 -13.77 -7.95
C THR A 47 4.83 -12.61 -7.16
N ILE A 48 5.77 -11.87 -7.75
CA ILE A 48 6.34 -10.67 -7.13
C ILE A 48 5.35 -9.52 -7.25
N LEU A 49 4.66 -9.40 -8.39
CA LEU A 49 3.62 -8.40 -8.60
C LEU A 49 2.49 -8.57 -7.57
N GLU A 50 2.02 -9.79 -7.33
CA GLU A 50 0.99 -10.08 -6.32
C GLU A 50 1.42 -9.64 -4.91
N LYS A 51 2.65 -9.97 -4.49
CA LYS A 51 3.20 -9.49 -3.21
C LYS A 51 3.23 -7.96 -3.14
N ILE A 52 3.72 -7.31 -4.19
CA ILE A 52 3.78 -5.85 -4.26
C ILE A 52 2.38 -5.22 -4.20
N LEU A 53 1.40 -5.81 -4.89
CA LEU A 53 0.02 -5.31 -4.88
C LEU A 53 -0.61 -5.48 -3.50
N ASN A 54 -0.39 -6.61 -2.83
CA ASN A 54 -0.80 -6.81 -1.44
C ASN A 54 -0.17 -5.76 -0.51
N ASP A 55 1.14 -5.53 -0.63
CA ASP A 55 1.86 -4.52 0.16
C ASP A 55 1.39 -3.09 -0.11
N LEU A 56 0.90 -2.81 -1.32
CA LEU A 56 0.27 -1.54 -1.69
C LEU A 56 -1.20 -1.44 -1.25
N GLY A 57 -1.78 -2.49 -0.65
CA GLY A 57 -3.20 -2.57 -0.34
C GLY A 57 -4.10 -2.64 -1.58
N LEU A 58 -3.53 -2.96 -2.74
CA LEU A 58 -4.20 -3.12 -4.04
C LEU A 58 -4.44 -4.58 -4.42
N GLY A 59 -4.03 -5.51 -3.56
CA GLY A 59 -4.34 -6.92 -3.72
C GLY A 59 -5.85 -7.15 -3.69
N SER A 60 -6.33 -8.07 -4.53
CA SER A 60 -7.70 -8.57 -4.40
C SER A 60 -7.82 -9.29 -3.06
N SER A 61 -8.38 -8.60 -2.08
CA SER A 61 -9.00 -9.31 -0.97
C SER A 61 -10.24 -9.96 -1.55
N ASP A 62 -10.24 -11.28 -1.70
CA ASP A 62 -11.43 -12.09 -2.07
C ASP A 62 -12.47 -12.08 -0.93
N VAL A 63 -12.60 -10.95 -0.23
CA VAL A 63 -13.56 -10.75 0.83
C VAL A 63 -14.85 -10.33 0.14
N GLU A 64 -15.77 -11.28 0.01
CA GLU A 64 -17.16 -10.96 -0.28
C GLU A 64 -17.70 -10.09 0.85
N VAL A 65 -17.79 -8.79 0.58
CA VAL A 65 -18.44 -7.82 1.45
C VAL A 65 -19.93 -7.80 1.14
N ASP A 66 -20.77 -7.72 2.18
CA ASP A 66 -22.19 -7.49 1.95
C ASP A 66 -22.44 -6.07 1.39
N SER A 67 -23.63 -5.87 0.84
CA SER A 67 -23.99 -4.60 0.19
C SER A 67 -23.97 -3.41 1.14
N ALA A 68 -24.24 -3.61 2.43
CA ALA A 68 -24.20 -2.55 3.44
C ALA A 68 -22.76 -2.10 3.71
N THR A 69 -21.84 -3.06 3.82
CA THR A 69 -20.40 -2.83 4.00
C THR A 69 -19.82 -2.15 2.78
N GLU A 70 -20.19 -2.57 1.57
CA GLU A 70 -19.77 -1.92 0.32
C GLU A 70 -20.24 -0.45 0.27
N GLN A 71 -21.49 -0.17 0.64
CA GLN A 71 -22.01 1.20 0.73
C GLN A 71 -21.24 2.04 1.76
N GLN A 72 -20.89 1.45 2.91
CA GLN A 72 -20.08 2.12 3.92
C GLN A 72 -18.70 2.47 3.40
N LEU A 73 -18.00 1.55 2.74
CA LEU A 73 -16.67 1.78 2.15
C LEU A 73 -16.71 2.89 1.09
N ASN A 74 -17.72 2.86 0.21
CA ASN A 74 -17.91 3.88 -0.82
C ASN A 74 -18.15 5.28 -0.21
N ARG A 75 -18.91 5.35 0.87
CA ARG A 75 -19.14 6.61 1.60
C ARG A 75 -17.86 7.12 2.26
N ILE A 76 -17.08 6.26 2.90
CA ILE A 76 -15.80 6.63 3.53
C ILE A 76 -14.85 7.17 2.45
N ASN A 77 -14.70 6.47 1.33
CA ASN A 77 -13.84 6.92 0.23
C ASN A 77 -14.24 8.30 -0.28
N SER A 78 -15.54 8.55 -0.47
CA SER A 78 -16.06 9.85 -0.91
C SER A 78 -15.75 10.97 0.09
N LEU A 79 -15.85 10.70 1.40
CA LEU A 79 -15.50 11.66 2.45
C LEU A 79 -13.99 11.96 2.46
N LEU A 80 -13.14 10.93 2.30
CA LEU A 80 -11.69 11.12 2.24
C LEU A 80 -11.25 11.92 1.01
N ILE A 81 -11.83 11.66 -0.16
CA ILE A 81 -11.57 12.46 -1.38
C ILE A 81 -11.99 13.92 -1.18
N LYS A 82 -13.14 14.15 -0.54
CA LYS A 82 -13.59 15.50 -0.21
C LYS A 82 -12.59 16.21 0.71
N LEU A 83 -12.13 15.54 1.76
CA LEU A 83 -11.12 16.09 2.68
C LEU A 83 -9.81 16.39 1.98
N TYR A 84 -9.34 15.50 1.09
CA TYR A 84 -8.10 15.73 0.34
C TYR A 84 -8.13 17.06 -0.44
N ASN A 85 -9.30 17.40 -1.02
CA ASN A 85 -9.47 18.62 -1.82
C ASN A 85 -9.75 19.88 -0.96
N GLU A 86 -10.52 19.74 0.12
CA GLU A 86 -11.00 20.88 0.91
C GLU A 86 -10.11 21.21 2.12
N SER A 87 -9.45 20.21 2.72
CA SER A 87 -8.61 20.37 3.90
C SER A 87 -7.56 19.25 4.00
N PRO A 88 -6.36 19.44 3.40
CA PRO A 88 -5.28 18.45 3.44
C PRO A 88 -4.83 18.07 4.85
N GLU A 89 -4.90 19.01 5.80
CA GLU A 89 -4.58 18.74 7.22
C GLU A 89 -5.57 17.78 7.85
N ALA A 90 -6.87 17.99 7.64
CA ALA A 90 -7.90 17.08 8.12
C ALA A 90 -7.78 15.70 7.44
N PHE A 91 -7.54 15.67 6.12
CA PHE A 91 -7.27 14.42 5.41
C PHE A 91 -6.15 13.63 6.10
N GLN A 92 -4.99 14.26 6.31
CA GLN A 92 -3.83 13.61 6.94
C GLN A 92 -4.14 13.11 8.36
N TYR A 93 -4.86 13.90 9.15
CA TYR A 93 -5.26 13.51 10.51
C TYR A 93 -6.13 12.25 10.49
N PHE A 94 -7.17 12.23 9.66
CA PHE A 94 -8.10 11.09 9.62
C PHE A 94 -7.46 9.84 9.02
N THR A 95 -6.64 9.95 7.98
CA THR A 95 -5.94 8.80 7.41
C THR A 95 -4.93 8.21 8.39
N ASN A 96 -4.13 9.05 9.07
CA ASN A 96 -3.16 8.57 10.06
C ASN A 96 -3.83 7.85 11.23
N ASN A 97 -4.97 8.34 11.71
CA ASN A 97 -5.71 7.69 12.79
C ASN A 97 -6.35 6.38 12.34
N LEU A 98 -6.86 6.32 11.09
CA LEU A 98 -7.40 5.09 10.52
C LEU A 98 -6.32 4.02 10.41
N GLU A 99 -5.15 4.36 9.87
CA GLU A 99 -4.00 3.46 9.73
C GLU A 99 -3.50 2.96 11.10
N GLN A 100 -3.27 3.86 12.06
CA GLN A 100 -2.87 3.48 13.42
C GLN A 100 -3.93 2.60 14.10
N GLY A 101 -5.22 2.91 13.90
CA GLY A 101 -6.32 2.09 14.39
C GLY A 101 -6.24 0.67 13.86
N ILE A 102 -6.07 0.49 12.55
CA ILE A 102 -5.95 -0.83 11.92
C ILE A 102 -4.73 -1.58 12.46
N GLU A 103 -3.57 -0.92 12.57
CA GLU A 103 -2.36 -1.53 13.13
C GLU A 103 -2.56 -2.04 14.57
N LEU A 104 -3.30 -1.30 15.41
CA LEU A 104 -3.59 -1.72 16.78
C LEU A 104 -4.39 -3.03 16.82
N PHE A 105 -5.34 -3.22 15.92
CA PHE A 105 -6.17 -4.44 15.87
C PHE A 105 -5.49 -5.59 15.12
N ASN A 106 -4.50 -5.31 14.27
CA ASN A 106 -3.73 -6.33 13.55
C ASN A 106 -2.51 -6.87 14.32
N LYS A 107 -2.08 -6.22 15.41
CA LYS A 107 -1.05 -6.79 16.29
C LYS A 107 -1.64 -7.99 17.04
N PRO A 108 -1.03 -9.20 16.97
CA PRO A 108 -1.46 -10.31 17.80
C PRO A 108 -1.37 -9.88 19.26
N SER A 109 -2.46 -10.02 20.01
CA SER A 109 -2.43 -9.80 21.45
C SER A 109 -1.37 -10.72 22.05
N ASN A 110 -0.26 -10.15 22.51
CA ASN A 110 0.67 -10.84 23.40
C ASN A 110 -0.10 -11.18 24.69
N LYS A 111 -0.69 -12.37 24.72
CA LYS A 111 -1.14 -13.07 25.91
C LYS A 111 -0.18 -14.22 26.19
#